data_AF-A0A5B0BJM8-F1
#
_entry.id   AF-A0A5B0BJM8-F1
#
_cell.length_a   1.000
_cell.length_b   1.000
_cell.length_c   1.000
_cell.angle_alpha   90.00
_cell.angle_beta   90.00
_cell.angle_gamma   90.00
#
_symmetry.space_group_name_H-M   'P 1'
#
loop_
_entity.id
_entity.type
_entity.pdbx_description
1 polymer ?
#
loop_
_entity_poly.entity_id
_entity_poly.type
_entity_poly.pdbx_seq_one_letter_code
_entity_poly.pdbx_strand_id
1 'polypeptide(L)'
;MKTAEDFTSPPQDYNVVVPDGWFHLALDPDDRDRGIVALAERQFRGVDNAPHLKEQFMRDLQKKAKDAYKVGGTELYISTIILGAIPLASSLLISVPSPDEWPKCSDAEELAEHLASQEAADGEVSVVALEAAGKAVRQRRKEAPDPAAQMGNTLPTTTLTYYVPIPLTSHWLLLNFSTPMEPLADQMVALFDTVAGTLHWG
;
A
#
# COMPACT_ATOMS: atom_id res chain seq x y z
N MET A 1 22.13 -7.94 6.78
CA MET A 1 21.06 -6.93 6.93
C MET A 1 20.86 -6.72 8.42
N LYS A 2 20.72 -5.49 8.90
CA LYS A 2 20.39 -5.25 10.31
C LYS A 2 18.94 -5.65 10.55
N THR A 3 18.68 -6.29 11.68
CA THR A 3 17.31 -6.51 12.18
C THR A 3 16.85 -5.28 12.95
N ALA A 4 15.53 -5.12 13.15
CA ALA A 4 14.98 -3.99 13.89
C ALA A 4 15.61 -3.79 15.30
N GLU A 5 16.04 -4.87 15.95
CA GLU A 5 16.65 -4.85 17.28
C GLU A 5 18.11 -4.33 17.27
N ASP A 6 18.76 -4.29 16.10
CA ASP A 6 20.16 -3.86 15.95
C ASP A 6 20.32 -2.33 15.84
N PHE A 7 19.22 -1.57 15.85
CA PHE A 7 19.24 -0.12 15.68
C PHE A 7 19.50 0.62 17.00
N THR A 8 20.47 1.54 16.98
CA THR A 8 20.80 2.44 18.11
C THR A 8 20.29 3.88 17.90
N SER A 9 19.76 4.17 16.72
CA SER A 9 19.06 5.41 16.35
C SER A 9 17.92 5.05 15.39
N PRO A 10 16.86 5.87 15.27
CA PRO A 10 15.80 5.63 14.29
C PRO A 10 16.38 5.50 12.87
N PRO A 11 15.94 4.50 12.08
CA PRO A 11 16.33 4.41 10.67
C PRO A 11 15.84 5.64 9.92
N GLN A 12 16.60 6.06 8.90
CA GLN A 12 16.25 7.21 8.08
C GLN A 12 15.39 6.81 6.88
N ASP A 13 15.56 5.57 6.41
CA ASP A 13 14.93 5.05 5.20
C ASP A 13 14.46 3.60 5.40
N TYR A 14 13.65 3.11 4.45
CA TYR A 14 13.26 1.71 4.31
C TYR A 14 13.42 1.26 2.87
N ASN A 15 13.42 -0.05 2.65
CA ASN A 15 13.43 -0.64 1.33
C ASN A 15 12.43 -1.81 1.27
N VAL A 16 11.66 -1.87 0.18
CA VAL A 16 10.74 -2.96 -0.15
C VAL A 16 10.99 -3.40 -1.58
N VAL A 17 11.05 -4.71 -1.81
CA VAL A 17 11.20 -5.29 -3.15
C VAL A 17 9.84 -5.68 -3.69
N VAL A 18 9.43 -5.04 -4.79
CA VAL A 18 8.20 -5.35 -5.51
C VAL A 18 8.50 -6.18 -6.78
N PRO A 19 7.54 -6.97 -7.29
CA PRO A 19 7.73 -7.72 -8.51
C PRO A 19 7.98 -6.81 -9.71
N ASP A 20 8.68 -7.35 -10.71
CA ASP A 20 8.80 -6.71 -12.01
C ASP A 20 7.43 -6.38 -12.59
N GLY A 21 7.30 -5.19 -13.17
CA GLY A 21 6.03 -4.71 -13.72
C GLY A 21 5.17 -3.91 -12.74
N TRP A 22 5.61 -3.71 -11.49
CA TRP A 22 5.03 -2.69 -10.61
C TRP A 22 5.65 -1.33 -10.93
N PHE A 23 4.80 -0.35 -11.21
CA PHE A 23 5.22 1.02 -11.47
C PHE A 23 5.29 1.79 -10.16
N HIS A 24 6.45 2.35 -9.84
CA HIS A 24 6.64 3.21 -8.67
C HIS A 24 6.26 4.66 -8.98
N LEU A 25 5.39 5.23 -8.16
CA LEU A 25 4.99 6.64 -8.17
C LEU A 25 5.28 7.27 -6.80
N ALA A 26 6.30 8.14 -6.74
CA ALA A 26 6.52 9.00 -5.58
C ALA A 26 5.31 9.95 -5.40
N LEU A 27 4.87 10.13 -4.16
CA LEU A 27 3.72 10.99 -3.84
C LEU A 27 4.14 12.42 -3.49
N ASP A 28 5.44 12.66 -3.28
CA ASP A 28 6.03 13.98 -3.08
C ASP A 28 5.61 14.95 -4.21
N PRO A 29 5.08 16.15 -3.88
CA PRO A 29 4.64 17.13 -4.87
C PRO A 29 5.67 17.47 -5.95
N ASP A 30 6.97 17.42 -5.64
CA ASP A 30 8.05 17.80 -6.56
C ASP A 30 8.22 16.77 -7.70
N ASP A 31 7.91 15.49 -7.45
CA ASP A 31 8.08 14.39 -8.40
C ASP A 31 6.76 13.78 -8.91
N ARG A 32 5.68 13.90 -8.13
CA ARG A 32 4.40 13.20 -8.35
C ARG A 32 3.84 13.44 -9.75
N ASP A 33 3.74 14.69 -10.18
CA ASP A 33 3.06 15.02 -11.44
C ASP A 33 3.83 14.46 -12.65
N ARG A 34 5.17 14.42 -12.57
CA ARG A 34 6.02 13.78 -13.59
C ARG A 34 5.79 12.27 -13.62
N GLY A 35 5.71 11.62 -12.46
CA GLY A 35 5.44 10.18 -12.35
C GLY A 35 4.07 9.80 -12.93
N ILE A 36 3.04 10.62 -12.68
CA ILE A 36 1.69 10.40 -13.21
C ILE A 36 1.68 10.45 -14.74
N VAL A 37 2.35 11.43 -15.33
CA VAL A 37 2.48 11.53 -16.79
C VAL A 37 3.19 10.29 -17.33
N ALA A 38 4.28 9.85 -16.72
CA ALA A 38 5.01 8.66 -17.14
C ALA A 38 4.17 7.38 -17.07
N LEU A 39 3.36 7.20 -16.02
CA LEU A 39 2.43 6.07 -15.92
C LEU A 39 1.35 6.14 -17.00
N ALA A 40 0.77 7.32 -17.25
CA ALA A 40 -0.23 7.49 -18.29
C ALA A 40 0.34 7.20 -19.70
N GLU A 41 1.56 7.66 -19.99
CA GLU A 41 2.23 7.32 -21.25
C GLU A 41 2.48 5.81 -21.41
N ARG A 42 2.80 5.12 -20.31
CA ARG A 42 2.98 3.67 -20.32
C ARG A 42 1.66 2.93 -20.55
N GLN A 43 0.61 3.31 -19.82
CA GLN A 43 -0.69 2.64 -19.86
C GLN A 43 -1.40 2.80 -21.21
N PHE A 44 -1.27 3.98 -21.83
CA PHE A 44 -1.94 4.29 -23.10
C PHE A 44 -1.03 4.09 -24.33
N ARG A 45 0.15 3.47 -24.15
CA ARG A 45 1.05 3.17 -25.26
C ARG A 45 0.37 2.23 -26.26
N GLY A 46 0.24 2.68 -27.51
CA GLY A 46 -0.40 1.90 -28.58
C GLY A 46 -1.93 1.87 -28.51
N VAL A 47 -2.55 2.70 -27.66
CA VAL A 47 -3.99 2.90 -27.64
C VAL A 47 -4.35 4.09 -28.52
N ASP A 48 -4.95 3.82 -29.67
CA ASP A 48 -5.40 4.87 -30.61
C ASP A 48 -6.64 5.62 -30.07
N ASN A 49 -6.74 6.92 -30.40
CA ASN A 49 -7.93 7.74 -30.18
C ASN A 49 -8.49 7.77 -28.74
N ALA A 50 -7.62 7.71 -27.73
CA ALA A 50 -8.01 7.76 -26.31
C ALA A 50 -7.56 9.03 -25.52
N PRO A 51 -7.49 10.26 -26.10
CA PRO A 51 -6.98 11.42 -25.38
C PRO A 51 -7.83 11.78 -24.15
N HIS A 52 -9.16 11.71 -24.27
CA HIS A 52 -10.07 11.99 -23.15
C HIS A 52 -9.94 10.98 -22.01
N LEU A 53 -9.77 9.69 -22.34
CA LEU A 53 -9.57 8.62 -21.34
C LEU A 53 -8.23 8.79 -20.63
N LYS A 54 -7.16 9.13 -21.36
CA LYS A 54 -5.85 9.42 -20.78
C LYS A 54 -5.90 10.62 -19.85
N GLU A 55 -6.57 11.69 -20.27
CA GLU A 55 -6.74 12.90 -19.44
C GLU A 55 -7.56 12.62 -18.18
N GLN A 56 -8.65 11.84 -18.29
CA GLN A 56 -9.44 11.40 -17.15
C GLN A 56 -8.61 10.54 -16.19
N PHE A 57 -7.87 9.55 -16.70
CA PHE A 57 -6.98 8.71 -15.90
C PHE A 57 -5.96 9.55 -15.12
N MET A 58 -5.30 10.51 -15.77
CA MET A 58 -4.34 11.40 -15.10
C MET A 58 -5.00 12.23 -14.01
N ARG A 59 -6.19 12.81 -14.26
CA ARG A 59 -6.93 13.59 -13.26
C ARG A 59 -7.30 12.75 -12.03
N ASP A 60 -7.81 11.54 -12.26
CA ASP A 60 -8.21 10.64 -11.18
C ASP A 60 -7.00 10.22 -10.34
N LEU A 61 -5.88 9.91 -11.01
CA LEU A 61 -4.64 9.55 -10.33
C LEU A 61 -4.03 10.74 -9.57
N GLN A 62 -4.07 11.96 -10.12
CA GLN A 62 -3.63 13.18 -9.43
C GLN A 62 -4.43 13.43 -8.16
N LYS A 63 -5.76 13.26 -8.23
CA LYS A 63 -6.63 13.41 -7.05
C LYS A 63 -6.24 12.38 -5.98
N LYS A 64 -6.17 11.10 -6.35
CA LYS A 64 -5.82 10.00 -5.43
C LYS A 64 -4.45 10.18 -4.80
N ALA A 65 -3.45 10.53 -5.59
CA ALA A 65 -2.09 10.74 -5.11
C ALA A 65 -1.99 11.95 -4.15
N LYS A 66 -2.73 13.04 -4.44
CA LYS A 66 -2.84 14.19 -3.51
C LYS A 66 -3.52 13.81 -2.20
N ASP A 67 -4.60 13.03 -2.26
CA ASP A 67 -5.34 12.63 -1.05
C ASP A 67 -4.53 11.65 -0.20
N ALA A 68 -3.82 10.71 -0.82
CA ALA A 68 -2.87 9.83 -0.15
C ALA A 68 -1.73 10.61 0.54
N TYR A 69 -1.13 11.58 -0.16
CA TYR A 69 -0.05 12.40 0.41
C TYR A 69 -0.49 13.19 1.66
N LYS A 70 -1.72 13.73 1.66
CA LYS A 70 -2.26 14.49 2.82
C LYS A 70 -2.34 13.67 4.10
N VAL A 71 -2.51 12.35 3.99
CA VAL A 71 -2.63 11.42 5.12
C VAL A 71 -1.32 10.64 5.38
N GLY A 72 -0.19 11.18 4.91
CA GLY A 72 1.14 10.61 5.15
C GLY A 72 1.61 9.57 4.12
N GLY A 73 0.93 9.43 2.98
CA GLY A 73 1.39 8.59 1.88
C GLY A 73 2.70 9.08 1.27
N THR A 74 3.69 8.20 1.16
CA THR A 74 5.03 8.50 0.62
C THR A 74 5.19 7.97 -0.81
N GLU A 75 4.77 6.72 -1.04
CA GLU A 75 4.97 6.00 -2.29
C GLU A 75 3.72 5.22 -2.68
N LEU A 76 3.40 5.20 -3.97
CA LEU A 76 2.34 4.37 -4.54
C LEU A 76 2.93 3.48 -5.63
N TYR A 77 2.75 2.18 -5.48
CA TYR A 77 3.08 1.20 -6.51
C TYR A 77 1.80 0.66 -7.15
N ILE A 78 1.79 0.61 -8.48
CA ILE A 78 0.64 0.12 -9.25
C ILE A 78 1.11 -1.02 -10.15
N SER A 79 0.46 -2.18 -10.05
CA SER A 79 0.73 -3.29 -10.96
C SER A 79 0.35 -2.92 -12.39
N THR A 80 1.32 -3.06 -13.30
CA THR A 80 1.11 -2.97 -14.75
C THR A 80 1.25 -4.34 -15.43
N ILE A 81 1.20 -5.41 -14.63
CA ILE A 81 1.37 -6.79 -15.10
C ILE A 81 0.11 -7.24 -15.84
N ILE A 82 0.31 -7.87 -16.99
CA ILE A 82 -0.74 -8.53 -17.77
C ILE A 82 -0.38 -10.02 -17.84
N LEU A 83 -1.26 -10.89 -17.32
CA LEU A 83 -1.13 -12.33 -17.44
C LEU A 83 -2.06 -12.84 -18.54
N GLY A 84 -1.47 -13.22 -19.68
CA GLY A 84 -2.24 -13.54 -20.89
C GLY A 84 -3.02 -12.32 -21.38
N ALA A 85 -4.34 -12.35 -21.22
CA ALA A 85 -5.23 -11.23 -21.58
C ALA A 85 -5.81 -10.50 -20.36
N ILE A 86 -5.46 -10.89 -19.13
CA ILE A 86 -6.06 -10.37 -17.89
C ILE A 86 -5.05 -9.45 -17.20
N PRO A 87 -5.38 -8.17 -16.95
CA PRO A 87 -4.55 -7.30 -16.12
C PRO A 87 -4.63 -7.75 -14.65
N LEU A 88 -3.48 -7.91 -14.01
CA LEU A 88 -3.40 -8.14 -12.57
C LEU A 88 -3.56 -6.81 -11.85
N ALA A 89 -4.81 -6.42 -11.60
CA ALA A 89 -5.11 -5.17 -10.91
C ALA A 89 -4.74 -5.27 -9.42
N SER A 90 -3.73 -4.50 -9.01
CA SER A 90 -3.36 -4.33 -7.61
C SER A 90 -2.51 -3.08 -7.40
N SER A 91 -2.47 -2.61 -6.15
CA SER A 91 -1.59 -1.53 -5.72
C SER A 91 -1.01 -1.76 -4.33
N LEU A 92 0.07 -1.06 -4.03
CA LEU A 92 0.67 -0.92 -2.70
C LEU A 92 0.84 0.58 -2.43
N LEU A 93 0.18 1.08 -1.40
CA LEU A 93 0.45 2.41 -0.84
C LEU A 93 1.32 2.25 0.40
N ILE A 94 2.45 2.95 0.41
CA ILE A 94 3.28 3.08 1.61
C ILE A 94 2.99 4.43 2.24
N SER A 95 2.77 4.45 3.56
CA SER A 95 2.51 5.66 4.31
C SER A 95 3.13 5.65 5.70
N VAL A 96 3.44 6.85 6.19
CA VAL A 96 3.82 7.13 7.59
C VAL A 96 2.81 8.15 8.11
N PRO A 97 1.68 7.71 8.69
CA PRO A 97 0.64 8.61 9.17
C PRO A 97 1.15 9.45 10.36
N SER A 98 0.46 10.56 10.63
CA SER A 98 0.78 11.42 11.76
C SER A 98 0.58 10.65 13.09
N PRO A 99 1.49 10.80 14.07
CA PRO A 99 1.38 10.09 15.35
C PRO A 99 0.15 10.48 16.17
N ASP A 100 -0.52 11.59 15.86
CA ASP A 100 -1.78 11.98 16.51
C ASP A 100 -3.01 11.22 15.99
N GLU A 101 -2.89 10.55 14.83
CA GLU A 101 -3.97 9.77 14.21
C GLU A 101 -3.95 8.29 14.62
N TRP A 102 -2.89 7.86 15.33
CA TRP A 102 -2.64 6.46 15.68
C TRP A 102 -2.47 6.27 17.19
N PRO A 103 -2.77 5.07 17.72
CA PRO A 103 -2.44 4.74 19.10
C PRO A 103 -0.95 5.01 19.38
N LYS A 104 -0.66 5.65 20.52
CA LYS A 104 0.72 5.92 20.97
C LYS A 104 1.38 4.67 21.57
N CYS A 105 1.33 3.56 20.84
CA CYS A 105 2.06 2.34 21.14
C CYS A 105 3.02 2.03 19.99
N SER A 106 4.12 1.35 20.30
CA SER A 106 5.02 0.74 19.30
C SER A 106 5.01 -0.79 19.40
N ASP A 107 4.17 -1.33 20.28
CA ASP A 107 3.99 -2.75 20.49
C ASP A 107 2.94 -3.30 19.52
N ALA A 108 3.30 -4.34 18.77
CA ALA A 108 2.45 -4.90 17.73
C ALA A 108 1.25 -5.65 18.34
N GLU A 109 1.43 -6.29 19.48
CA GLU A 109 0.38 -6.99 20.20
C GLU A 109 -0.69 -6.01 20.71
N GLU A 110 -0.29 -4.91 21.34
CA GLU A 110 -1.21 -3.84 21.77
C GLU A 110 -1.99 -3.23 20.59
N LEU A 111 -1.31 -2.98 19.46
CA LEU A 111 -1.97 -2.45 18.27
C LEU A 111 -2.95 -3.47 17.67
N ALA A 112 -2.58 -4.75 17.61
CA ALA A 112 -3.45 -5.81 17.10
C ALA A 112 -4.72 -5.95 17.94
N GLU A 113 -4.61 -5.90 19.28
CA GLU A 113 -5.77 -5.90 20.18
C GLU A 113 -6.67 -4.68 19.95
N HIS A 114 -6.07 -3.49 19.80
CA HIS A 114 -6.82 -2.27 19.50
C HIS A 114 -7.60 -2.38 18.19
N LEU A 115 -6.95 -2.84 17.11
CA LEU A 115 -7.57 -3.01 15.81
C LEU A 115 -8.67 -4.07 15.83
N ALA A 116 -8.45 -5.21 16.50
CA ALA A 116 -9.46 -6.25 16.66
C ALA A 116 -10.70 -5.76 17.44
N SER A 117 -10.52 -4.86 18.42
CA SER A 117 -11.63 -4.29 19.19
C SER A 117 -12.52 -3.32 18.41
N GLN A 118 -11.98 -2.72 17.34
CA GLN A 118 -12.69 -1.78 16.47
C GLN A 118 -13.46 -2.49 15.35
N GLU A 119 -13.22 -3.79 15.12
CA GLU A 119 -13.77 -4.49 13.96
C GLU A 119 -15.22 -4.92 14.15
N ALA A 120 -16.08 -4.32 13.33
CA ALA A 120 -17.38 -4.87 12.99
C ALA A 120 -17.21 -5.96 11.91
N ALA A 121 -16.95 -7.19 12.37
CA ALA A 121 -17.30 -8.46 11.72
C ALA A 121 -16.58 -8.96 10.44
N ASP A 122 -15.65 -8.25 9.76
CA ASP A 122 -15.09 -8.80 8.48
C ASP A 122 -13.58 -8.52 8.21
N GLY A 123 -12.74 -8.68 9.23
CA GLY A 123 -11.28 -8.58 9.11
C GLY A 123 -10.53 -9.70 9.86
N GLU A 124 -9.37 -10.08 9.35
CA GLU A 124 -8.41 -10.97 10.02
C GLU A 124 -7.22 -10.13 10.49
N VAL A 125 -7.08 -9.96 11.81
CA VAL A 125 -5.95 -9.26 12.44
C VAL A 125 -5.04 -10.27 13.15
N SER A 126 -3.74 -10.17 12.91
CA SER A 126 -2.73 -11.05 13.52
C SER A 126 -1.40 -10.33 13.69
N VAL A 127 -0.58 -10.80 14.63
CA VAL A 127 0.83 -10.36 14.74
C VAL A 127 1.71 -11.37 14.02
N VAL A 128 2.61 -10.88 13.18
CA VAL A 128 3.53 -11.68 12.37
C VAL A 128 4.96 -11.17 12.53
N ALA A 129 5.94 -12.02 12.24
CA ALA A 129 7.35 -11.63 12.21
C ALA A 129 7.80 -11.41 10.75
N LEU A 130 8.29 -10.22 10.44
CA LEU A 130 9.02 -9.91 9.22
C LEU A 130 10.51 -10.09 9.51
N GLU A 131 11.20 -10.92 8.71
CA GLU A 131 12.56 -11.40 9.01
C GLU A 131 13.56 -10.28 9.35
N ALA A 132 13.47 -9.15 8.64
CA ALA A 132 14.38 -8.01 8.85
C ALA A 132 13.72 -6.82 9.57
N ALA A 133 12.41 -6.64 9.41
CA ALA A 133 11.69 -5.49 9.95
C ALA A 133 11.13 -5.72 11.37
N GLY A 134 11.16 -6.95 11.88
CA GLY A 134 10.68 -7.30 13.22
C GLY A 134 9.20 -7.67 13.27
N LYS A 135 8.59 -7.59 14.46
CA LYS A 135 7.16 -7.86 14.63
C LYS A 135 6.31 -6.77 13.95
N ALA A 136 5.24 -7.19 13.29
CA ALA A 136 4.29 -6.32 12.62
C ALA A 136 2.87 -6.82 12.82
N VAL A 137 1.89 -5.92 12.75
CA VAL A 137 0.48 -6.31 12.68
C VAL A 137 0.10 -6.50 11.22
N ARG A 138 -0.51 -7.63 10.89
CA ARG A 138 -1.06 -7.96 9.59
C ARG A 138 -2.57 -7.98 9.68
N GLN A 139 -3.23 -7.17 8.86
CA GLN A 139 -4.68 -7.08 8.79
C GLN A 139 -5.16 -7.33 7.37
N ARG A 140 -6.00 -8.34 7.17
CA ARG A 140 -6.70 -8.58 5.90
C ARG A 140 -8.16 -8.17 6.03
N ARG A 141 -8.70 -7.44 5.06
CA ARG A 141 -10.11 -7.06 5.00
C ARG A 141 -10.71 -7.29 3.62
N LYS A 142 -12.03 -7.51 3.61
CA LYS A 142 -12.85 -7.41 2.40
C LYS A 142 -13.70 -6.17 2.50
N GLU A 143 -13.53 -5.28 1.55
CA GLU A 143 -14.31 -4.06 1.43
C GLU A 143 -15.39 -4.28 0.38
N ALA A 144 -16.64 -4.02 0.76
CA ALA A 144 -17.75 -4.01 -0.17
C ALA A 144 -17.53 -2.92 -1.24
N PRO A 145 -18.14 -3.07 -2.43
CA PRO A 145 -18.23 -1.97 -3.38
C PRO A 145 -18.83 -0.73 -2.69
N ASP A 146 -18.12 0.38 -2.76
CA ASP A 146 -18.63 1.68 -2.36
C ASP A 146 -18.48 2.67 -3.52
N PRO A 147 -19.50 2.79 -4.37
CA PRO A 147 -19.54 3.77 -5.46
C PRO A 147 -19.56 5.23 -4.96
N ALA A 148 -19.95 5.45 -3.70
CA ALA A 148 -20.01 6.78 -3.07
C ALA A 148 -18.71 7.16 -2.35
N ALA A 149 -17.82 6.18 -2.08
CA ALA A 149 -16.46 6.46 -1.59
C ALA A 149 -15.71 7.38 -2.55
N GLN A 150 -14.70 8.07 -2.03
CA GLN A 150 -13.88 9.05 -2.76
C GLN A 150 -13.27 8.50 -4.08
N MET A 151 -13.16 7.17 -4.20
CA MET A 151 -12.62 6.43 -5.35
C MET A 151 -13.68 5.73 -6.22
N GLY A 152 -14.98 5.78 -5.87
CA GLY A 152 -16.07 5.14 -6.61
C GLY A 152 -15.82 3.65 -6.84
N ASN A 153 -15.53 2.91 -5.77
CA ASN A 153 -15.19 1.51 -5.88
C ASN A 153 -16.45 0.71 -6.25
N THR A 154 -16.51 0.20 -7.48
CA THR A 154 -17.67 -0.56 -7.97
C THR A 154 -17.51 -2.07 -7.80
N LEU A 155 -16.34 -2.52 -7.34
CA LEU A 155 -16.02 -3.93 -7.15
C LEU A 155 -15.66 -4.20 -5.69
N PRO A 156 -15.91 -5.41 -5.16
CA PRO A 156 -15.36 -5.81 -3.87
C PRO A 156 -13.83 -5.77 -3.94
N THR A 157 -13.18 -5.23 -2.92
CA THR A 157 -11.71 -5.13 -2.86
C THR A 157 -11.22 -5.93 -1.67
N THR A 158 -10.21 -6.78 -1.88
CA THR A 158 -9.43 -7.34 -0.78
C THR A 158 -8.28 -6.40 -0.46
N THR A 159 -8.19 -5.97 0.79
CA THR A 159 -7.07 -5.18 1.31
C THR A 159 -6.24 -6.01 2.28
N LEU A 160 -4.93 -5.78 2.27
CA LEU A 160 -3.99 -6.34 3.22
C LEU A 160 -3.08 -5.21 3.71
N THR A 161 -3.12 -4.92 5.00
CA THR A 161 -2.32 -3.87 5.60
C THR A 161 -1.33 -4.46 6.58
N TYR A 162 -0.07 -4.09 6.42
CA TYR A 162 0.95 -4.28 7.45
C TYR A 162 1.16 -2.98 8.21
N TYR A 163 1.13 -3.06 9.54
CA TYR A 163 1.56 -2.01 10.44
C TYR A 163 2.90 -2.42 11.04
N VAL A 164 3.96 -1.76 10.60
CA VAL A 164 5.32 -2.08 10.99
C VAL A 164 5.86 -0.97 11.89
N PRO A 165 6.23 -1.25 13.14
CA PRO A 165 6.75 -0.23 14.04
C PRO A 165 8.10 0.26 13.52
N ILE A 166 8.27 1.58 13.43
CA ILE A 166 9.55 2.17 13.05
C ILE A 166 10.48 2.12 14.27
N PRO A 167 11.64 1.44 14.20
CA PRO A 167 12.53 1.24 15.34
C PRO A 167 12.88 2.53 16.08
N LEU A 168 12.86 2.47 17.41
CA LEU A 168 13.18 3.61 18.30
C LEU A 168 12.26 4.83 18.13
N THR A 169 11.03 4.62 17.63
CA THR A 169 9.99 5.66 17.55
C THR A 169 8.63 5.11 18.00
N SER A 170 7.62 5.99 18.07
CA SER A 170 6.21 5.61 18.21
C SER A 170 5.43 5.71 16.89
N HIS A 171 6.14 5.73 15.76
CA HIS A 171 5.54 5.81 14.44
C HIS A 171 5.41 4.43 13.82
N TRP A 172 4.45 4.32 12.89
CA TRP A 172 4.18 3.11 12.14
C TRP A 172 4.42 3.37 10.66
N LEU A 173 5.10 2.44 9.99
CA LEU A 173 5.11 2.34 8.54
C LEU A 173 3.97 1.43 8.13
N LEU A 174 3.10 1.93 7.25
CA LEU A 174 1.96 1.18 6.73
C LEU A 174 2.27 0.71 5.31
N LEU A 175 2.08 -0.58 5.05
CA LEU A 175 2.08 -1.15 3.72
C LEU A 175 0.65 -1.60 3.42
N ASN A 176 -0.11 -0.77 2.71
CA ASN A 176 -1.50 -1.03 2.36
C ASN A 176 -1.59 -1.55 0.93
N PHE A 177 -1.82 -2.85 0.80
CA PHE A 177 -2.05 -3.53 -0.45
C PHE A 177 -3.54 -3.64 -0.75
N SER A 178 -3.90 -3.54 -2.02
CA SER A 178 -5.29 -3.74 -2.45
C SER A 178 -5.40 -4.42 -3.80
N THR A 179 -6.46 -5.21 -3.97
CA THR A 179 -6.83 -5.81 -5.25
C THR A 179 -8.35 -5.99 -5.38
N PRO A 180 -8.95 -5.63 -6.53
CA PRO A 180 -10.34 -5.97 -6.84
C PRO A 180 -10.49 -7.38 -7.46
N MET A 181 -9.42 -8.18 -7.52
CA MET A 181 -9.41 -9.49 -8.16
C MET A 181 -9.94 -10.58 -7.22
N GLU A 182 -11.24 -10.56 -6.91
CA GLU A 182 -11.87 -11.51 -5.97
C GLU A 182 -11.54 -12.99 -6.27
N PRO A 183 -11.58 -13.49 -7.52
CA PRO A 183 -11.24 -14.89 -7.81
C PRO A 183 -9.77 -15.25 -7.56
N LEU A 184 -8.89 -14.26 -7.45
CA LEU A 184 -7.45 -14.43 -7.20
C LEU A 184 -7.02 -13.85 -5.85
N ALA A 185 -7.96 -13.50 -4.98
CA ALA A 185 -7.67 -12.73 -3.77
C ALA A 185 -6.63 -13.43 -2.88
N ASP A 186 -6.73 -14.74 -2.70
CA ASP A 186 -5.78 -15.50 -1.86
C ASP A 186 -4.38 -15.56 -2.47
N GLN A 187 -4.27 -15.71 -3.80
CA GLN A 187 -2.98 -15.68 -4.50
C GLN A 187 -2.35 -14.29 -4.44
N MET A 188 -3.16 -13.24 -4.58
CA MET A 188 -2.70 -11.86 -4.45
C MET A 188 -2.24 -11.56 -3.03
N VAL A 189 -2.96 -12.05 -2.00
CA VAL A 189 -2.54 -11.94 -0.60
C VAL A 189 -1.20 -12.63 -0.37
N ALA A 190 -0.98 -13.84 -0.90
CA ALA A 190 0.32 -14.51 -0.79
C ALA A 190 1.45 -13.73 -1.48
N LEU A 191 1.18 -13.07 -2.61
CA LEU A 191 2.13 -12.17 -3.25
C LEU A 191 2.42 -10.95 -2.36
N PHE A 192 1.40 -10.35 -1.76
CA PHE A 192 1.55 -9.20 -0.87
C PHE A 192 2.35 -9.55 0.39
N ASP A 193 2.08 -10.71 0.99
CA ASP A 193 2.86 -11.26 2.12
C ASP A 193 4.35 -11.40 1.73
N THR A 194 4.62 -11.87 0.51
CA THR A 194 5.99 -12.01 -0.01
C THR A 194 6.67 -10.65 -0.14
N VAL A 195 5.97 -9.65 -0.70
CA VAL A 195 6.50 -8.27 -0.84
C VAL A 195 6.77 -7.66 0.53
N ALA A 196 5.82 -7.73 1.46
CA ALA A 196 5.98 -7.23 2.82
C ALA A 196 7.15 -7.89 3.56
N GLY A 197 7.37 -9.19 3.33
CA GLY A 197 8.50 -9.96 3.87
C GLY A 197 9.87 -9.44 3.44
N THR A 198 9.97 -8.68 2.35
CA THR A 198 11.23 -8.09 1.88
C THR A 198 11.59 -6.76 2.55
N LEU A 199 10.68 -6.20 3.35
CA LEU A 199 10.88 -4.94 4.03
C LEU A 199 12.11 -5.01 4.94
N HIS A 200 12.98 -4.02 4.80
CA HIS A 200 14.09 -3.81 5.72
C HIS A 200 14.40 -2.33 5.92
N TRP A 201 14.94 -2.03 7.09
CA TRP A 201 15.34 -0.69 7.51
C TRP A 201 16.75 -0.35 7.02
N GLY A 202 16.95 0.90 6.59
CA GLY A 202 18.23 1.48 6.16
C GLY A 202 19.03 2.14 7.27
#